data_AF-A0A8S1DW93-F1
#
_entry.id   AF-A0A8S1DW93-F1
#
_cell.length_a   1.000
_cell.length_b   1.000
_cell.length_c   1.000
_cell.angle_alpha   90.00
_cell.angle_beta   90.00
_cell.angle_gamma   90.00
#
_symmetry.space_group_name_H-M   'P 1'
#
loop_
_entity.id
_entity.type
_entity.pdbx_description
1 polymer ?
#
loop_
_entity_poly.entity_id
_entity_poly.type
_entity_poly.pdbx_seq_one_letter_code
_entity_poly.pdbx_strand_id
1 'polypeptide(L)'
;MSSSHVSTSSCGRTEPAVAGVLLAVRPHLQPRRLQQLEGEAEFVWASVLARQLRLLVGSAYRRPNADAEYNTALLRSLERLSREHNFDGILLMGDLNLDIKWNVELPVARAQPAEAFMDVFTDLSLVHLI
;
A
#
# COMPACT_ATOMS: atom_id res chain seq x y z
N MET A 1 -52.64 -1.12 -5.63
CA MET A 1 -51.96 -2.28 -6.23
C MET A 1 -51.13 -1.76 -7.40
N SER A 2 -49.81 -1.72 -7.26
CA SER A 2 -48.91 -1.45 -8.38
C SER A 2 -47.64 -2.27 -8.17
N SER A 3 -47.21 -2.88 -9.27
CA SER A 3 -46.20 -3.93 -9.39
C SER A 3 -44.78 -3.40 -9.24
N SER A 4 -43.88 -4.22 -8.70
CA SER A 4 -42.48 -4.21 -9.12
C SER A 4 -41.95 -5.65 -9.14
N HIS A 5 -41.95 -6.23 -10.35
CA HIS A 5 -41.14 -7.38 -10.68
C HIS A 5 -39.66 -7.00 -10.62
N VAL A 6 -38.88 -7.72 -9.82
CA VAL A 6 -37.42 -7.70 -9.92
C VAL A 6 -37.01 -8.98 -10.64
N SER A 7 -36.74 -8.85 -11.94
CA SER A 7 -36.03 -9.86 -12.71
C SER A 7 -34.54 -9.73 -12.41
N THR A 8 -33.93 -10.77 -11.85
CA THR A 8 -32.47 -10.89 -11.78
C THR A 8 -32.03 -11.89 -12.85
N SER A 9 -31.32 -11.37 -13.84
CA SER A 9 -30.48 -12.18 -14.70
C SER A 9 -29.25 -11.38 -15.10
N SER A 10 -28.08 -11.83 -14.67
CA SER A 10 -26.86 -11.62 -15.44
C SER A 10 -26.04 -12.90 -15.39
N CYS A 11 -26.00 -13.57 -16.54
CA CYS A 11 -24.95 -14.50 -16.92
C CYS A 11 -23.71 -13.64 -17.23
N GLY A 12 -22.68 -13.73 -16.40
CA GLY A 12 -21.41 -13.06 -16.63
C GLY A 12 -20.31 -14.10 -16.71
N ARG A 13 -19.60 -14.14 -17.85
CA ARG A 13 -18.31 -14.83 -17.95
C ARG A 13 -17.42 -14.30 -16.82
N THR A 14 -16.80 -15.19 -16.05
CA THR A 14 -15.77 -14.80 -15.08
C THR A 14 -14.58 -14.24 -15.85
N GLU A 15 -14.53 -12.92 -15.97
CA GLU A 15 -13.27 -12.22 -16.20
C GLU A 15 -12.27 -12.65 -15.11
N PRO A 16 -10.96 -12.74 -15.41
CA PRO A 16 -9.98 -13.04 -14.39
C PRO A 16 -10.11 -12.01 -13.26
N ALA A 17 -10.16 -12.48 -12.01
CA ALA A 17 -10.27 -11.62 -10.85
C ALA A 17 -9.18 -10.54 -10.93
N VAL A 18 -9.60 -9.28 -11.09
CA VAL A 18 -8.70 -8.14 -11.05
C VAL A 18 -8.15 -8.08 -9.63
N ALA A 19 -6.86 -8.36 -9.46
CA ALA A 19 -6.21 -8.20 -8.18
C ALA A 19 -6.17 -6.70 -7.84
N GLY A 20 -6.24 -6.39 -6.54
CA GLY A 20 -6.39 -5.03 -6.07
C GLY A 20 -5.83 -4.89 -4.67
N VAL A 21 -5.31 -3.70 -4.38
CA VAL A 21 -4.74 -3.37 -3.08
C VAL A 21 -5.67 -2.43 -2.34
N LEU A 22 -5.95 -2.74 -1.08
CA LEU A 22 -6.68 -1.88 -0.15
C LEU A 22 -5.75 -1.46 0.98
N LEU A 23 -5.74 -0.16 1.27
CA LEU A 23 -5.11 0.39 2.46
C LEU A 23 -6.20 0.98 3.36
N ALA A 24 -6.47 0.32 4.48
CA ALA A 24 -7.38 0.81 5.51
C ALA A 24 -6.56 1.53 6.59
N VAL A 25 -6.90 2.79 6.87
CA VAL A 25 -6.19 3.62 7.85
C VAL A 25 -7.19 4.20 8.84
N ARG A 26 -6.87 4.16 10.13
CA ARG A 26 -7.71 4.75 11.16
C ARG A 26 -7.77 6.29 11.00
N PRO A 27 -8.94 6.93 11.19
CA PRO A 27 -9.09 8.37 10.94
C PRO A 27 -8.18 9.29 11.77
N HIS A 28 -7.78 8.88 12.98
CA HIS A 28 -6.92 9.71 13.86
C HIS A 28 -5.52 9.94 13.29
N LEU A 29 -5.08 9.09 12.35
CA LEU A 29 -3.83 9.25 11.63
C LEU A 29 -3.92 10.24 10.46
N GLN A 30 -5.07 10.92 10.29
CA GLN A 30 -5.32 11.92 9.25
C GLN A 30 -4.90 11.46 7.84
N PRO A 31 -5.40 10.30 7.38
CA PRO A 31 -4.96 9.74 6.10
C PRO A 31 -5.33 10.66 4.93
N ARG A 32 -4.37 10.90 4.04
CA ARG A 32 -4.60 11.56 2.76
C ARG A 32 -4.06 10.67 1.64
N ARG A 33 -4.96 10.16 0.81
CA ARG A 33 -4.60 9.38 -0.38
C ARG A 33 -3.88 10.25 -1.41
N LEU A 34 -2.89 9.67 -2.08
CA LEU A 34 -2.07 10.34 -3.09
C LEU A 34 -2.32 9.71 -4.47
N GLN A 35 -3.57 9.81 -4.95
CA GLN A 35 -4.04 9.18 -6.18
C GLN A 35 -3.24 9.54 -7.43
N GLN A 36 -2.72 10.77 -7.50
CA GLN A 36 -1.93 11.26 -8.64
C GLN A 36 -0.59 10.53 -8.84
N LEU A 37 -0.26 9.59 -7.95
CA LEU A 37 0.98 8.83 -7.89
C LEU A 37 0.73 7.32 -8.00
N GLU A 38 -0.54 6.91 -8.09
CA GLU A 38 -1.00 5.55 -8.34
C GLU A 38 -1.09 5.36 -9.87
N GLY A 39 -0.26 4.48 -10.42
CA GLY A 39 -0.23 4.17 -11.86
C GLY A 39 -1.12 2.97 -12.22
N GLU A 40 -0.81 2.30 -13.33
CA GLU A 40 -1.46 1.02 -13.72
C GLU A 40 -1.02 -0.18 -12.85
N ALA A 41 -0.04 0.03 -11.98
CA ALA A 41 0.48 -0.98 -11.08
C ALA A 41 -0.35 -1.08 -9.80
N GLU A 42 -0.42 -2.29 -9.24
CA GLU A 42 -1.23 -2.63 -8.07
C GLU A 42 -0.57 -2.13 -6.78
N PHE A 43 -0.51 -0.81 -6.60
CA PHE A 43 -0.10 -0.19 -5.34
C PHE A 43 -0.88 1.10 -5.05
N VAL A 44 -1.00 1.42 -3.76
CA VAL A 44 -1.69 2.61 -3.26
C VAL A 44 -0.79 3.36 -2.29
N TRP A 45 -0.89 4.69 -2.32
CA TRP A 45 -0.11 5.58 -1.45
C TRP A 45 -1.02 6.46 -0.60
N ALA A 46 -0.69 6.58 0.67
CA ALA A 46 -1.31 7.55 1.56
C ALA A 46 -0.24 8.22 2.42
N SER A 47 -0.42 9.52 2.68
CA SER A 47 0.29 10.16 3.77
C SER A 47 -0.51 10.05 5.06
N VAL A 48 0.16 9.81 6.17
CA VAL A 48 -0.41 9.79 7.52
C VAL A 48 0.39 10.69 8.44
N LEU A 49 -0.25 11.16 9.52
CA LEU A 49 0.39 11.94 10.57
C LEU A 49 0.35 11.14 11.87
N ALA A 50 1.52 10.78 12.38
CA ALA A 50 1.66 10.03 13.64
C ALA A 50 2.70 10.69 14.52
N ARG A 51 2.31 11.10 15.73
CA ARG A 51 3.19 11.79 16.70
C ARG A 51 4.00 12.94 16.08
N GLN A 52 3.34 13.78 15.27
CA GLN A 52 3.95 14.90 14.55
C GLN A 52 4.90 14.52 13.40
N LEU A 53 5.11 13.24 13.13
CA LEU A 53 5.82 12.76 11.95
C LEU A 53 4.84 12.52 10.80
N ARG A 54 5.18 13.07 9.64
CA ARG A 54 4.45 12.85 8.38
C ARG A 54 5.08 11.67 7.66
N LEU A 55 4.39 10.55 7.70
CA LEU A 55 4.85 9.29 7.10
C LEU A 55 4.14 9.04 5.78
N LEU A 56 4.90 8.52 4.81
CA LEU A 56 4.35 7.96 3.58
C LEU A 56 4.12 6.46 3.78
N VAL A 57 2.91 6.00 3.49
CA VAL A 57 2.52 4.60 3.60
C VAL A 57 2.14 4.09 2.22
N GLY A 58 2.81 3.03 1.80
CA GLY A 58 2.53 2.30 0.57
C GLY A 58 2.07 0.89 0.87
N SER A 59 0.99 0.47 0.22
CA SER A 59 0.65 -0.94 0.10
C SER A 59 0.80 -1.35 -1.35
N ALA A 60 1.57 -2.40 -1.61
CA ALA A 60 1.93 -2.83 -2.94
C ALA A 60 1.75 -4.34 -3.09
N TYR A 61 1.12 -4.74 -4.18
CA TYR A 61 1.07 -6.12 -4.64
C TYR A 61 1.85 -6.20 -5.95
N ARG A 62 2.89 -7.03 -5.97
CA ARG A 62 3.64 -7.36 -7.17
C ARG A 62 3.30 -8.80 -7.51
N ARG A 63 2.65 -9.03 -8.65
CA ARG A 63 2.36 -10.38 -9.13
C ARG A 63 3.65 -11.23 -9.21
N PRO A 64 3.60 -12.55 -8.96
CA PRO A 64 4.79 -13.42 -9.00
C PRO A 64 5.61 -13.31 -10.29
N ASN A 65 4.93 -13.11 -11.42
CA ASN A 65 5.53 -12.99 -12.74
C ASN A 65 5.66 -11.54 -13.23
N ALA A 66 5.53 -10.56 -12.34
CA ALA A 66 5.69 -9.15 -12.71
C ALA A 66 7.10 -8.90 -13.24
N ASP A 67 7.19 -8.19 -14.35
CA ASP A 67 8.45 -7.87 -15.01
C ASP A 67 9.14 -6.65 -14.34
N ALA A 68 10.24 -6.21 -14.97
CA ALA A 68 11.00 -5.05 -14.53
C ALA A 68 10.21 -3.73 -14.65
N GLU A 69 9.12 -3.68 -15.42
CA GLU A 69 8.31 -2.47 -15.58
C GLU A 69 7.57 -2.13 -14.29
N TYR A 70 7.06 -3.14 -13.57
CA TYR A 70 6.47 -2.94 -12.25
C TYR A 70 7.46 -2.28 -11.29
N ASN A 71 8.68 -2.83 -11.20
CA ASN A 71 9.70 -2.30 -10.30
C ASN A 71 10.08 -0.86 -10.69
N THR A 72 10.17 -0.59 -11.99
CA THR A 72 10.44 0.74 -12.52
C THR A 72 9.31 1.71 -12.18
N ALA A 73 8.05 1.30 -12.29
CA ALA A 73 6.89 2.11 -11.93
C ALA A 73 6.86 2.43 -10.43
N LEU A 74 7.13 1.45 -9.58
CA LEU A 74 7.20 1.62 -8.13
C LEU A 74 8.32 2.60 -7.73
N LEU A 75 9.52 2.42 -8.29
CA LEU A 75 10.65 3.32 -8.04
C LEU A 75 10.38 4.74 -8.53
N ARG A 76 9.80 4.92 -9.73
CA ARG A 76 9.41 6.24 -10.24
C ARG A 76 8.38 6.92 -9.34
N SER A 77 7.42 6.17 -8.81
CA SER A 77 6.43 6.68 -7.86
C SER A 77 7.10 7.16 -6.57
N LEU A 78 8.01 6.36 -6.00
CA LEU A 78 8.81 6.72 -4.82
C LEU A 78 9.70 7.95 -5.05
N GLU A 79 10.41 8.02 -6.18
CA GLU A 79 11.23 9.18 -6.51
C GLU A 79 10.39 10.45 -6.60
N ARG A 80 9.23 10.37 -7.26
CA ARG A 80 8.31 11.50 -7.38
C ARG A 80 7.78 11.94 -6.01
N LEU A 81 7.38 10.98 -5.17
CA LEU A 81 6.97 11.20 -3.78
C LEU A 81 8.05 11.92 -2.97
N SER A 82 9.30 11.50 -3.09
CA SER A 82 10.42 12.12 -2.37
C SER A 82 10.75 13.55 -2.81
N ARG A 83 10.39 13.93 -4.05
CA ARG A 83 10.66 15.26 -4.60
C ARG A 83 9.52 16.24 -4.34
N GLU A 84 8.27 15.77 -4.43
CA GLU A 84 7.08 16.63 -4.32
C GLU A 84 6.61 16.80 -2.86
N HIS A 85 7.07 15.95 -1.95
CA HIS A 85 6.63 15.93 -0.57
C HIS A 85 7.78 15.69 0.40
N ASN A 86 7.76 16.42 1.51
CA ASN A 86 8.65 16.17 2.65
C ASN A 86 7.97 15.16 3.58
N PHE A 87 8.44 13.93 3.55
CA PHE A 87 8.07 12.87 4.49
C PHE A 87 9.23 12.58 5.43
N ASP A 88 8.93 12.34 6.69
CA ASP A 88 9.92 11.97 7.70
C ASP A 88 10.33 10.48 7.59
N GLY A 89 9.51 9.68 6.91
CA GLY A 89 9.76 8.26 6.69
C GLY A 89 8.80 7.64 5.69
N ILE A 90 9.20 6.47 5.18
CA ILE A 90 8.43 5.68 4.22
C ILE A 90 8.23 4.28 4.81
N LEU A 91 6.98 3.85 4.86
CA LEU A 91 6.58 2.49 5.16
C LEU A 91 5.98 1.86 3.90
N LEU A 92 6.72 0.95 3.26
CA LEU A 92 6.24 0.17 2.12
C LEU A 92 5.98 -1.26 2.58
N MET A 93 4.76 -1.75 2.35
CA MET A 93 4.31 -3.08 2.77
C MET A 93 3.52 -3.77 1.66
N GLY A 94 3.27 -5.06 1.84
CA GLY A 94 2.45 -5.87 0.95
C GLY A 94 3.20 -7.10 0.44
N ASP A 95 2.59 -7.80 -0.52
CA ASP A 95 3.20 -8.96 -1.16
C ASP A 95 3.96 -8.53 -2.41
N LEU A 96 5.27 -8.38 -2.24
CA LEU A 96 6.17 -7.96 -3.32
C LEU A 96 6.62 -9.13 -4.21
N ASN A 97 6.32 -10.39 -3.86
CA ASN A 97 6.81 -11.59 -4.56
C ASN A 97 8.28 -11.48 -5.02
N LEU A 98 9.12 -10.81 -4.22
CA LEU A 98 10.54 -10.65 -4.52
C LEU A 98 11.25 -11.91 -4.04
N ASP A 99 12.14 -12.42 -4.86
CA ASP A 99 13.01 -13.52 -4.49
C ASP A 99 14.12 -12.97 -3.58
N ILE A 100 13.76 -12.70 -2.32
CA ILE A 100 14.67 -12.12 -1.34
C ILE A 100 15.70 -13.18 -0.95
N LYS A 101 16.92 -13.01 -1.44
CA LYS A 101 18.07 -13.76 -0.96
C LYS A 101 18.48 -13.20 0.42
N TRP A 102 17.94 -13.81 1.47
CA TRP A 102 18.19 -13.43 2.88
C TRP A 102 19.65 -13.54 3.34
N ASN A 103 20.52 -14.10 2.50
CA ASN A 103 21.96 -14.20 2.77
C ASN A 103 22.73 -12.91 2.45
N VAL A 104 22.06 -11.89 1.90
CA VAL A 104 22.61 -10.54 1.81
C VAL A 104 22.28 -9.84 3.12
N GLU A 105 23.29 -9.49 3.91
CA GLU A 105 23.10 -8.57 5.02
C GLU A 105 22.61 -7.24 4.44
N LEU A 106 21.29 -7.02 4.50
CA LEU A 106 20.74 -5.71 4.22
C LEU A 106 21.36 -4.74 5.22
N PRO A 107 21.79 -3.54 4.81
CA PRO A 107 22.25 -2.53 5.74
C PRO A 107 21.08 -2.13 6.64
N VAL A 108 20.97 -2.83 7.76
CA VAL A 108 20.07 -2.45 8.85
C VAL A 108 20.73 -1.25 9.50
N ALA A 109 20.28 -0.05 9.13
CA ALA A 109 20.53 1.09 9.98
C ALA A 109 19.96 0.73 11.35
N ARG A 110 20.82 0.53 12.36
CA ARG A 110 20.43 0.31 13.75
C ARG A 110 19.85 1.61 14.33
N ALA A 111 18.81 2.15 13.70
CA ALA A 111 17.92 3.08 14.34
C ALA A 111 16.93 2.22 15.13
N GLN A 112 16.76 2.51 16.42
CA GLN A 112 15.57 2.03 17.10
C GLN A 112 14.37 2.49 16.27
N PRO A 113 13.41 1.61 15.91
CA PRO A 113 12.23 2.06 15.21
C PRO A 113 11.60 3.16 16.08
N ALA A 114 11.53 4.38 15.55
CA ALA A 114 10.90 5.48 16.26
C ALA A 114 9.49 5.02 16.66
N GLU A 115 9.03 5.28 17.88
CA GLU A 115 7.73 4.81 18.38
C GLU A 115 6.58 5.09 17.40
N ALA A 116 6.65 6.22 16.69
CA ALA A 116 5.72 6.61 15.63
C ALA A 116 5.62 5.59 14.48
N PHE A 117 6.73 4.93 14.11
CA PHE A 117 6.73 3.87 13.09
C PHE A 117 5.99 2.64 13.60
N MET A 118 6.20 2.24 14.86
CA MET A 118 5.50 1.10 15.45
C MET A 118 4.01 1.37 15.65
N ASP A 119 3.63 2.59 16.02
CA ASP A 119 2.23 3.00 16.12
C ASP A 119 1.53 2.88 14.75
N VAL A 120 2.16 3.41 13.70
CA VAL A 120 1.61 3.32 12.33
C VAL A 120 1.59 1.88 11.83
N PHE A 121 2.65 1.11 12.07
CA PHE A 121 2.68 -0.30 11.68
C PHE A 121 1.52 -1.07 12.34
N THR A 122 1.35 -0.94 13.66
CA THR A 122 0.29 -1.61 14.41
C THR A 122 -1.11 -1.17 13.98
N ASP A 123 -1.30 0.12 13.66
CA ASP A 123 -2.60 0.62 13.21
C ASP A 123 -2.97 0.18 11.79
N LEU A 124 -1.97 -0.14 10.95
CA LEU A 124 -2.14 -0.51 9.54
C LEU A 124 -2.10 -2.01 9.28
N SER A 125 -1.59 -2.80 10.22
CA SER A 125 -1.56 -4.25 10.13
C SER A 125 -2.62 -4.84 11.06
N LEU A 126 -3.32 -5.87 10.59
CA LEU A 126 -4.22 -6.65 11.44
C LEU A 126 -3.37 -7.52 12.37
N VAL A 127 -2.68 -6.90 13.32
CA VAL A 127 -1.91 -7.61 14.35
C VAL A 127 -2.84 -7.83 15.52
N HIS A 128 -3.37 -9.05 15.62
CA HIS A 128 -3.96 -9.53 16.86
C HIS A 128 -2.82 -10.12 17.70
N LEU A 129 -2.34 -9.34 18.67
CA LEU A 129 -1.40 -9.84 19.67
C LEU A 129 -2.17 -10.78 20.61
N ILE A 130 -1.83 -12.07 20.60
CA ILE A 130 -2.34 -13.10 21.51
C ILE A 130 -1.46 -13.15 22.75
#